data_AF-A0A391P522-F1
#
_entry.id   AF-A0A391P522-F1
#
_cell.length_a   1.000
_cell.length_b   1.000
_cell.length_c   1.000
_cell.angle_alpha   90.00
_cell.angle_beta   90.00
_cell.angle_gamma   90.00
#
_symmetry.space_group_name_H-M   'P 1'
#
loop_
_entity.id
_entity.type
_entity.pdbx_description
1 polymer ?
#
loop_
_entity_poly.entity_id
_entity_poly.type
_entity_poly.pdbx_seq_one_letter_code
_entity_poly.pdbx_strand_id
1 'polypeptide(L)'
;MYRVPDHSTFSQNRKRRFQEAGIFREIFNEIVLKCIELGIVSGETGVADGSFLPSNVSWESRYEAVETVQRSTVKYMEELEAELSSMPGYKEPENVKKEKESLKSRTDPECGYIHQARKKGLGYLMEMTVDTRHGIITGMDCYPANQRESDIILDHLKGQSCKYQEIGLDGEYDIGAVHRGQELLGVQGYTAIREYQNNAMKKGFCYEDETDRFVCRQGEYLAFQKLIYKKSTQNYYRLYSRSKNNVKTARIFQPVPQISVQSESMRVLIIPLFIEIAKK
;
A
#
# COMPACT_ATOMS: atom_id res chain seq x y z
N MET A 1 -13.75 24.38 -42.69
CA MET A 1 -14.02 24.20 -41.24
C MET A 1 -14.17 22.71 -40.97
N TYR A 2 -13.31 22.13 -40.13
CA TYR A 2 -13.49 20.73 -39.74
C TYR A 2 -14.71 20.63 -38.82
N ARG A 3 -15.63 19.71 -39.14
CA ARG A 3 -16.85 19.49 -38.36
C ARG A 3 -16.45 18.81 -37.05
N VAL A 4 -16.81 19.41 -35.92
CA VAL A 4 -16.55 18.84 -34.60
C VAL A 4 -17.30 17.50 -34.50
N PRO A 5 -16.61 16.39 -34.17
CA PRO A 5 -17.26 15.10 -34.01
C PRO A 5 -18.30 15.15 -32.88
N ASP A 6 -19.46 14.51 -33.12
CA ASP A 6 -20.46 14.35 -32.06
C ASP A 6 -19.92 13.43 -30.94
N HIS A 7 -20.36 13.68 -29.70
CA HIS A 7 -19.96 12.92 -28.51
C HIS A 7 -20.16 11.40 -28.66
N SER A 8 -21.16 10.97 -29.43
CA SER A 8 -21.41 9.55 -29.73
C SER A 8 -20.24 8.90 -30.48
N THR A 9 -19.51 9.67 -31.30
CA THR A 9 -18.35 9.20 -32.06
C THR A 9 -17.22 8.78 -31.11
N PHE A 10 -16.93 9.61 -30.11
CA PHE A 10 -15.93 9.28 -29.09
C PHE A 10 -16.36 8.06 -28.26
N SER A 11 -17.64 8.00 -27.86
CA SER A 11 -18.18 6.87 -27.10
C SER A 11 -18.07 5.55 -27.88
N GLN A 12 -18.45 5.53 -29.16
CA GLN A 12 -18.37 4.33 -29.99
C GLN A 12 -16.93 3.93 -30.31
N ASN A 13 -16.04 4.89 -30.57
CA ASN A 13 -14.62 4.59 -30.78
C ASN A 13 -13.97 4.04 -29.52
N ARG A 14 -14.30 4.58 -28.34
CA ARG A 14 -13.83 4.03 -27.05
C ARG A 14 -14.27 2.58 -26.87
N LYS A 15 -15.54 2.26 -27.17
CA LYS A 15 -16.10 0.90 -27.04
C LYS A 15 -15.59 -0.12 -28.07
N ARG A 16 -15.24 0.32 -29.29
CA ARG A 16 -15.00 -0.60 -30.42
C ARG A 16 -13.55 -0.65 -30.90
N ARG A 17 -12.84 0.48 -30.81
CA ARG A 17 -11.51 0.64 -31.40
C ARG A 17 -10.41 0.80 -30.38
N PHE A 18 -10.70 1.47 -29.26
CA PHE A 18 -9.68 1.88 -28.30
C PHE A 18 -9.76 1.15 -26.95
N GLN A 19 -10.73 0.25 -26.77
CA GLN A 19 -10.96 -0.43 -25.49
C GLN A 19 -9.72 -1.20 -25.01
N GLU A 20 -9.01 -1.87 -25.92
CA GLU A 20 -7.83 -2.68 -25.61
C GLU A 20 -6.52 -2.05 -26.09
N ALA A 21 -6.59 -0.87 -26.71
CA ALA A 21 -5.46 -0.32 -27.45
C ALA A 21 -4.46 0.46 -26.59
N GLY A 22 -4.72 0.71 -25.30
CA GLY A 22 -3.85 1.50 -24.43
C GLY A 22 -3.66 2.99 -24.83
N ILE A 23 -4.16 3.38 -26.02
CA ILE A 23 -3.84 4.64 -26.70
C ILE A 23 -4.11 5.90 -25.86
N PHE A 24 -5.15 5.90 -25.02
CA PHE A 24 -5.41 7.05 -24.15
C PHE A 24 -4.34 7.20 -23.07
N ARG A 25 -3.85 6.09 -22.52
CA ARG A 25 -2.74 6.10 -21.56
C ARG A 25 -1.45 6.51 -22.25
N GLU A 26 -1.18 6.01 -23.45
CA GLU A 26 -0.01 6.42 -24.25
C GLU A 26 -0.02 7.91 -24.56
N ILE A 27 -1.14 8.44 -25.09
CA ILE A 27 -1.28 9.88 -25.38
C ILE A 27 -1.10 10.71 -24.10
N PHE A 28 -1.70 10.28 -23.00
CA PHE A 28 -1.57 10.97 -21.71
C PHE A 28 -0.10 11.00 -21.25
N ASN A 29 0.58 9.84 -21.27
CA ASN A 29 1.99 9.72 -20.89
C ASN A 29 2.88 10.60 -21.78
N GLU A 30 2.65 10.62 -23.10
CA GLU A 30 3.39 11.48 -24.04
C GLU A 30 3.20 12.97 -23.75
N ILE A 31 1.99 13.39 -23.37
CA ILE A 31 1.72 14.78 -22.95
C ILE A 31 2.52 15.10 -21.69
N VAL A 32 2.51 14.21 -20.69
CA VAL A 32 3.26 14.37 -19.44
C VAL A 32 4.77 14.46 -19.71
N LEU A 33 5.30 13.58 -20.57
CA LEU A 33 6.72 13.61 -20.96
C LEU A 33 7.10 14.94 -21.64
N LYS A 34 6.26 15.46 -22.54
CA LYS A 34 6.47 16.78 -23.14
C LYS A 34 6.44 17.91 -22.10
N CYS A 35 5.56 17.82 -21.11
CA CYS A 35 5.52 18.79 -20.02
C CYS A 35 6.80 18.76 -19.18
N ILE A 36 7.42 17.60 -19.00
CA ILE A 36 8.73 17.47 -18.34
C ILE A 36 9.83 18.09 -19.20
N GLU A 37 9.87 17.78 -20.49
CA GLU A 37 10.85 18.36 -21.44
C GLU A 37 10.80 19.89 -21.48
N LEU A 38 9.60 20.46 -21.37
CA LEU A 38 9.37 21.91 -21.34
C LEU A 38 9.58 22.54 -19.95
N GLY A 39 9.90 21.75 -18.92
CA GLY A 39 10.11 22.22 -17.55
C GLY A 39 8.83 22.64 -16.81
N ILE A 40 7.65 22.29 -17.35
CA ILE A 40 6.34 22.57 -16.75
C ILE A 40 6.05 21.56 -15.63
N VAL A 41 6.49 20.31 -15.79
CA VAL A 41 6.41 19.27 -14.75
C VAL A 41 7.83 18.99 -14.25
N SER A 42 8.03 18.93 -12.93
CA SER A 42 9.33 18.54 -12.38
C SER A 42 9.58 17.04 -12.52
N GLY A 43 8.56 16.24 -12.19
CA GLY A 43 8.66 14.78 -12.11
C GLY A 43 9.47 14.27 -10.92
N GLU A 44 9.91 15.15 -10.01
CA GLU A 44 10.81 14.83 -8.89
C GLU A 44 10.04 14.60 -7.59
N THR A 45 9.14 15.52 -7.23
CA THR A 45 8.31 15.44 -6.02
C THR A 45 6.84 15.38 -6.40
N GLY A 46 6.14 14.36 -5.90
CA GLY A 46 4.73 14.12 -6.18
C GLY A 46 3.89 13.99 -4.92
N VAL A 47 2.58 14.09 -5.08
CA VAL A 47 1.61 13.60 -4.11
C VAL A 47 0.64 12.66 -4.81
N ALA A 48 0.20 11.60 -4.14
CA ALA A 48 -0.82 10.70 -4.66
C ALA A 48 -1.94 10.47 -3.65
N ASP A 49 -3.17 10.40 -4.18
CA ASP A 49 -4.37 10.20 -3.38
C ASP A 49 -5.50 9.58 -4.23
N GLY A 50 -6.35 8.84 -3.54
CA GLY A 50 -7.49 8.13 -4.09
C GLY A 50 -8.77 8.94 -3.94
N SER A 51 -9.64 8.87 -4.95
CA SER A 51 -10.94 9.54 -4.90
C SER A 51 -12.03 8.69 -5.52
N PHE A 52 -13.15 8.56 -4.80
CA PHE A 52 -14.30 7.86 -5.33
C PHE A 52 -15.07 8.70 -6.35
N LEU A 53 -15.21 8.15 -7.55
CA LEU A 53 -15.99 8.69 -8.65
C LEU A 53 -17.28 7.86 -8.82
N PRO A 54 -18.47 8.40 -8.45
CA PRO A 54 -19.74 7.75 -8.73
C PRO A 54 -19.94 7.54 -10.24
N SER A 55 -20.37 6.35 -10.64
CA SER A 55 -20.71 6.09 -12.04
C SER A 55 -22.12 6.59 -12.36
N ASN A 56 -22.32 7.04 -13.60
CA ASN A 56 -23.63 7.44 -14.08
C ASN A 56 -24.42 6.22 -14.58
N VAL A 57 -24.73 5.30 -13.66
CA VAL A 57 -25.51 4.09 -13.94
C VAL A 57 -26.91 4.21 -13.39
N SER A 58 -27.89 3.64 -14.10
CA SER A 58 -29.27 3.60 -13.60
C SER A 58 -29.34 2.74 -12.33
N TRP A 59 -30.09 3.21 -11.34
CA TRP A 59 -30.36 2.44 -10.12
C TRP A 59 -31.08 1.12 -10.41
N GLU A 60 -31.85 1.03 -11.49
CA GLU A 60 -32.54 -0.20 -11.91
C GLU A 60 -31.59 -1.20 -12.58
N SER A 61 -30.43 -0.74 -13.05
CA SER A 61 -29.42 -1.62 -13.67
C SER A 61 -28.69 -2.50 -12.67
N ARG A 62 -28.86 -2.23 -11.36
CA ARG A 62 -28.13 -2.92 -10.31
C ARG A 62 -28.66 -4.33 -10.07
N TYR A 63 -27.76 -5.24 -9.73
CA TYR A 63 -28.10 -6.58 -9.28
C TYR A 63 -27.09 -7.07 -8.26
N GLU A 64 -27.51 -7.99 -7.41
CA GLU A 64 -26.62 -8.67 -6.48
C GLU A 64 -25.88 -9.77 -7.24
N ALA A 65 -24.55 -9.69 -7.22
CA ALA A 65 -23.67 -10.70 -7.75
C ALA A 65 -22.98 -11.39 -6.57
N VAL A 66 -23.08 -12.72 -6.51
CA VAL A 66 -22.26 -13.53 -5.63
C VAL A 66 -20.99 -13.86 -6.39
N GLU A 67 -19.89 -13.23 -6.00
CA GLU A 67 -18.60 -13.51 -6.60
C GLU A 67 -17.77 -14.36 -5.66
N THR A 68 -17.17 -15.42 -6.21
CA THR A 68 -16.13 -16.17 -5.51
C THR A 68 -14.86 -15.35 -5.57
N VAL A 69 -14.70 -14.43 -4.61
CA VAL A 69 -13.47 -13.67 -4.49
C VAL A 69 -12.42 -14.59 -3.89
N GLN A 70 -11.31 -14.78 -4.60
CA GLN A 70 -10.12 -15.32 -3.98
C GLN A 70 -9.64 -14.28 -2.98
N ARG A 71 -9.82 -14.57 -1.69
CA ARG A 71 -9.30 -13.70 -0.63
C ARG A 71 -7.80 -13.98 -0.50
N SER A 72 -7.03 -13.74 -1.57
CA SER A 72 -5.58 -13.70 -1.48
C SER A 72 -5.22 -12.58 -0.50
N THR A 73 -4.10 -12.74 0.20
CA THR A 73 -3.43 -11.57 0.79
C THR A 73 -3.29 -10.50 -0.29
N VAL A 74 -3.28 -9.23 0.13
CA VAL A 74 -2.99 -8.09 -0.74
C VAL A 74 -1.88 -8.50 -1.70
N LYS A 75 -2.22 -8.59 -3.00
CA LYS A 75 -1.26 -8.91 -4.04
C LYS A 75 -0.50 -7.61 -4.26
N TYR A 76 0.72 -7.55 -3.76
CA TYR A 76 1.56 -6.38 -3.95
C TYR A 76 2.30 -6.52 -5.30
N MET A 77 3.33 -5.70 -5.52
CA MET A 77 4.22 -5.89 -6.64
C MET A 77 5.01 -7.20 -6.52
N GLU A 78 5.31 -7.83 -7.66
CA GLU A 78 6.06 -9.10 -7.74
C GLU A 78 7.39 -9.08 -6.97
N GLU A 79 8.08 -7.94 -6.97
CA GLU A 79 9.34 -7.73 -6.26
C GLU A 79 9.18 -7.86 -4.74
N LEU A 80 8.09 -7.30 -4.18
CA LEU A 80 7.80 -7.36 -2.76
C LEU A 80 7.37 -8.78 -2.34
N GLU A 81 6.62 -9.47 -3.19
CA GLU A 81 6.22 -10.85 -2.98
C GLU A 81 7.44 -11.80 -3.01
N ALA A 82 8.35 -11.59 -3.96
CA ALA A 82 9.60 -12.34 -4.05
C ALA A 82 10.46 -12.15 -2.80
N GLU A 83 10.64 -10.91 -2.34
CA GLU A 83 11.37 -10.61 -1.12
C GLU A 83 10.72 -11.31 0.10
N LEU A 84 9.40 -11.15 0.26
CA LEU A 84 8.63 -11.79 1.32
C LEU A 84 8.80 -13.31 1.34
N SER A 85 8.76 -13.95 0.17
CA SER A 85 8.87 -15.39 0.04
C SER A 85 10.23 -15.94 0.50
N SER A 86 11.28 -15.12 0.42
CA SER A 86 12.63 -15.48 0.83
C SER A 86 12.87 -15.35 2.35
N MET A 87 11.98 -14.64 3.06
CA MET A 87 12.13 -14.36 4.49
C MET A 87 11.77 -15.58 5.37
N PRO A 88 12.50 -15.79 6.49
CA PRO A 88 12.23 -16.91 7.40
C PRO A 88 10.82 -16.80 7.99
N GLY A 89 10.09 -17.92 8.02
CA GLY A 89 8.72 -17.98 8.56
C GLY A 89 7.64 -17.37 7.67
N TYR A 90 7.97 -17.00 6.43
CA TYR A 90 6.96 -16.76 5.40
C TYR A 90 6.04 -17.97 5.28
N LYS A 91 4.75 -17.69 5.13
CA LYS A 91 3.71 -18.69 4.90
C LYS A 91 2.86 -18.17 3.78
N GLU A 92 2.79 -18.90 2.69
CA GLU A 92 1.91 -18.53 1.59
C GLU A 92 0.48 -18.44 2.13
N PRO A 93 -0.22 -17.33 1.84
CA PRO A 93 -1.60 -17.17 2.26
C PRO A 93 -2.46 -18.26 1.61
N GLU A 94 -3.27 -18.95 2.41
CA GLU A 94 -4.27 -19.84 1.86
C GLU A 94 -5.26 -19.03 1.01
N ASN A 95 -5.40 -19.39 -0.27
CA ASN A 95 -6.44 -18.87 -1.14
C ASN A 95 -7.80 -19.40 -0.68
N VAL A 96 -8.37 -18.76 0.34
CA VAL A 96 -9.72 -19.07 0.80
C VAL A 96 -10.69 -18.42 -0.18
N LYS A 97 -11.34 -19.26 -1.00
CA LYS A 97 -12.50 -18.86 -1.80
C LYS A 97 -13.59 -18.44 -0.83
N LYS A 98 -13.91 -17.15 -0.80
CA LYS A 98 -15.02 -16.63 -0.01
C LYS A 98 -16.04 -16.05 -0.97
N GLU A 99 -17.28 -16.48 -0.80
CA GLU A 99 -18.40 -15.84 -1.48
C GLU A 99 -18.60 -14.46 -0.86
N LYS A 100 -18.56 -13.44 -1.70
CA LYS A 100 -18.86 -12.06 -1.33
C LYS A 100 -20.01 -11.60 -2.19
N GLU A 101 -21.09 -11.23 -1.52
CA GLU A 101 -22.18 -10.50 -2.15
C GLU A 101 -21.70 -9.07 -2.44
N SER A 102 -21.84 -8.66 -3.69
CA SER A 102 -21.53 -7.31 -4.13
C SER A 102 -22.61 -6.80 -5.06
N LEU A 103 -22.88 -5.50 -4.98
CA LEU A 103 -23.78 -4.84 -5.91
C LEU A 103 -22.99 -4.53 -7.19
N LYS A 104 -23.52 -4.93 -8.35
CA LYS A 104 -22.95 -4.63 -9.67
C LYS A 104 -23.99 -3.98 -10.58
N SER A 105 -23.56 -3.39 -11.70
CA SER A 105 -24.45 -2.88 -12.75
C SER A 105 -24.43 -3.77 -14.00
N ARG A 106 -25.61 -3.99 -14.60
CA ARG A 106 -25.74 -4.63 -15.92
C ARG A 106 -25.20 -3.77 -17.07
N THR A 107 -25.21 -2.45 -16.90
CA THR A 107 -24.74 -1.49 -17.92
C THR A 107 -23.27 -1.13 -17.77
N ASP A 108 -22.71 -1.33 -16.58
CA ASP A 108 -21.30 -1.14 -16.27
C ASP A 108 -20.80 -2.22 -15.29
N PRO A 109 -20.41 -3.41 -15.76
CA PRO A 109 -20.01 -4.52 -14.89
C PRO A 109 -18.67 -4.29 -14.15
N GLU A 110 -17.86 -3.32 -14.58
CA GLU A 110 -16.54 -3.02 -14.02
C GLU A 110 -16.60 -2.08 -12.81
N CYS A 111 -17.73 -1.40 -12.59
CA CYS A 111 -17.88 -0.56 -11.41
C CYS A 111 -17.99 -1.40 -10.12
N GLY A 112 -17.44 -0.85 -9.03
CA GLY A 112 -17.57 -1.39 -7.68
C GLY A 112 -18.57 -0.59 -6.85
N TYR A 113 -18.92 -1.09 -5.67
CA TYR A 113 -19.78 -0.35 -4.75
C TYR A 113 -18.96 0.54 -3.81
N ILE A 114 -19.23 1.85 -3.83
CA ILE A 114 -18.66 2.86 -2.94
C ILE A 114 -19.37 2.78 -1.59
N HIS A 115 -18.60 2.52 -0.53
CA HIS A 115 -19.10 2.46 0.84
C HIS A 115 -18.51 3.57 1.73
N GLN A 116 -18.76 4.83 1.38
CA GLN A 116 -18.37 5.98 2.22
C GLN A 116 -19.60 6.67 2.84
N ALA A 117 -19.37 7.43 3.91
CA ALA A 117 -20.44 8.16 4.58
C ALA A 117 -21.12 9.19 3.66
N ARG A 118 -20.31 9.92 2.87
CA ARG A 118 -20.78 11.01 1.97
C ARG A 118 -21.09 10.55 0.55
N LYS A 119 -20.43 9.49 0.06
CA LYS A 119 -20.59 8.95 -1.29
C LYS A 119 -21.00 7.48 -1.20
N LYS A 120 -22.14 7.14 -1.80
CA LYS A 120 -22.65 5.76 -1.86
C LYS A 120 -23.19 5.48 -3.25
N GLY A 121 -23.07 4.23 -3.68
CA GLY A 121 -23.55 3.78 -4.99
C GLY A 121 -22.45 3.11 -5.78
N LEU A 122 -22.77 2.80 -7.03
CA LEU A 122 -21.82 2.19 -7.95
C LEU A 122 -20.85 3.23 -8.49
N GLY A 123 -19.60 2.86 -8.68
CA GLY A 123 -18.57 3.76 -9.17
C GLY A 123 -17.16 3.16 -9.12
N TYR A 124 -16.19 4.05 -9.17
CA TYR A 124 -14.78 3.72 -9.28
C TYR A 124 -13.98 4.41 -8.19
N LEU A 125 -12.85 3.80 -7.83
CA LEU A 125 -11.76 4.40 -7.11
C LEU A 125 -10.75 4.90 -8.14
N MET A 126 -10.46 6.19 -8.10
CA MET A 126 -9.51 6.84 -9.00
C MET A 126 -8.27 7.21 -8.20
N GLU A 127 -7.14 6.58 -8.52
CA GLU A 127 -5.84 6.90 -7.93
C GLU A 127 -5.13 7.90 -8.83
N MET A 128 -4.71 9.04 -8.28
CA MET A 128 -4.05 10.09 -9.05
C MET A 128 -2.71 10.46 -8.43
N THR A 129 -1.74 10.78 -9.28
CA THR A 129 -0.48 11.42 -8.87
C THR A 129 -0.39 12.82 -9.46
N VAL A 130 0.06 13.77 -8.65
CA VAL A 130 0.19 15.20 -8.98
C VAL A 130 1.63 15.66 -8.72
N ASP A 131 2.24 16.31 -9.70
CA ASP A 131 3.50 17.04 -9.54
C ASP A 131 3.28 18.30 -8.70
N THR A 132 4.09 18.47 -7.66
CA THR A 132 3.89 19.53 -6.67
C THR A 132 4.43 20.90 -7.11
N ARG A 133 5.25 20.98 -8.16
CA ARG A 133 5.83 22.26 -8.61
C ARG A 133 4.76 23.19 -9.15
N HIS A 134 3.83 22.65 -9.96
CA HIS A 134 2.76 23.44 -10.57
C HIS A 134 1.35 22.81 -10.40
N GLY A 135 1.21 21.73 -9.65
CA GLY A 135 -0.08 21.10 -9.37
C GLY A 135 -0.67 20.37 -10.58
N ILE A 136 0.18 19.74 -11.40
CA ILE A 136 -0.22 19.07 -12.64
C ILE A 136 -0.40 17.58 -12.38
N ILE A 137 -1.54 17.02 -12.80
CA ILE A 137 -1.77 15.58 -12.76
C ILE A 137 -0.85 14.92 -13.78
N THR A 138 -0.01 14.01 -13.30
CA THR A 138 0.99 13.26 -14.08
C THR A 138 0.66 11.77 -14.17
N GLY A 139 -0.29 11.31 -13.36
CA GLY A 139 -0.69 9.91 -13.28
C GLY A 139 -2.13 9.74 -12.88
N MET A 140 -2.80 8.75 -13.48
CA MET A 140 -4.20 8.45 -13.20
C MET A 140 -4.53 7.00 -13.53
N ASP A 141 -4.97 6.23 -12.53
CA ASP A 141 -5.50 4.88 -12.70
C ASP A 141 -6.90 4.76 -12.10
N CYS A 142 -7.71 3.88 -12.67
CA CYS A 142 -9.12 3.74 -12.32
C CYS A 142 -9.42 2.28 -12.00
N TYR A 143 -9.96 2.05 -10.81
CA TYR A 143 -10.22 0.74 -10.25
C TYR A 143 -11.69 0.63 -9.82
N PRO A 144 -12.26 -0.58 -9.74
CA PRO A 144 -13.55 -0.77 -9.10
C PRO A 144 -13.54 -0.22 -7.67
N ALA A 145 -14.60 0.48 -7.24
CA ALA A 145 -14.64 1.14 -5.93
C ALA A 145 -14.58 0.21 -4.69
N ASN A 146 -14.55 -1.11 -4.89
CA ASN A 146 -14.37 -2.09 -3.83
C ASN A 146 -12.90 -2.45 -3.56
N GLN A 147 -11.96 -1.84 -4.27
CA GLN A 147 -10.52 -1.93 -4.01
C GLN A 147 -10.10 -0.99 -2.87
N ARG A 148 -8.96 -1.29 -2.24
CA ARG A 148 -8.33 -0.43 -1.22
C ARG A 148 -7.16 0.31 -1.84
N GLU A 149 -7.04 1.59 -1.53
CA GLU A 149 -5.99 2.50 -2.03
C GLU A 149 -4.57 1.98 -1.72
N SER A 150 -4.36 1.48 -0.50
CA SER A 150 -3.09 0.88 -0.08
C SER A 150 -2.64 -0.34 -0.90
N ASP A 151 -3.60 -1.03 -1.54
CA ASP A 151 -3.34 -2.24 -2.29
C ASP A 151 -2.94 -1.93 -3.74
N ILE A 152 -3.27 -0.72 -4.24
CA ILE A 152 -3.07 -0.32 -5.64
C ILE A 152 -1.96 0.73 -5.84
N ILE A 153 -1.59 1.48 -4.79
CA ILE A 153 -0.65 2.61 -4.90
C ILE A 153 0.71 2.23 -5.51
N LEU A 154 1.26 1.07 -5.17
CA LEU A 154 2.59 0.68 -5.65
C LEU A 154 2.58 0.40 -7.16
N ASP A 155 1.56 -0.31 -7.65
CA ASP A 155 1.37 -0.55 -9.07
C ASP A 155 1.09 0.76 -9.82
N HIS A 156 0.28 1.65 -9.22
CA HIS A 156 0.03 2.99 -9.74
C HIS A 156 1.35 3.74 -9.95
N LEU A 157 2.21 3.82 -8.93
CA LEU A 157 3.50 4.51 -8.99
C LEU A 157 4.46 3.86 -9.99
N LYS A 158 4.54 2.52 -10.02
CA LYS A 158 5.39 1.78 -10.96
C LYS A 158 5.02 2.06 -12.42
N GLY A 159 3.73 2.26 -12.70
CA GLY A 159 3.19 2.54 -14.03
C GLY A 159 3.30 4.00 -14.50
N GLN A 160 3.87 4.91 -13.71
CA GLN A 160 3.98 6.33 -14.07
C GLN A 160 5.18 6.64 -14.95
N SER A 161 5.01 7.64 -15.82
CA SER A 161 6.09 8.21 -16.63
C SER A 161 7.08 9.01 -15.79
N CYS A 162 6.60 9.69 -14.73
CA CYS A 162 7.46 10.43 -13.82
C CYS A 162 8.26 9.48 -12.92
N LYS A 163 9.55 9.76 -12.75
CA LYS A 163 10.44 9.05 -11.83
C LYS A 163 10.57 9.85 -10.54
N TYR A 164 9.51 9.82 -9.75
CA TYR A 164 9.46 10.51 -8.47
C TYR A 164 10.60 10.06 -7.56
N GLN A 165 11.31 11.02 -6.97
CA GLN A 165 12.26 10.79 -5.90
C GLN A 165 11.54 10.84 -4.55
N GLU A 166 10.51 11.68 -4.44
CA GLU A 166 9.74 11.88 -3.23
C GLU A 166 8.23 11.80 -3.52
N ILE A 167 7.46 11.13 -2.66
CA ILE A 167 6.00 11.06 -2.79
C ILE A 167 5.31 11.26 -1.45
N GLY A 168 4.39 12.24 -1.39
CA GLY A 168 3.46 12.40 -0.27
C GLY A 168 2.19 11.58 -0.47
N LEU A 169 1.78 10.85 0.56
CA LEU A 169 0.55 10.04 0.59
C LEU A 169 -0.29 10.37 1.84
N ASP A 170 -1.60 10.15 1.76
CA ASP A 170 -2.47 10.27 2.94
C ASP A 170 -2.20 9.17 3.99
N GLY A 171 -2.68 9.36 5.21
CA GLY A 171 -2.50 8.41 6.31
C GLY A 171 -3.17 7.05 6.08
N GLU A 172 -4.13 6.91 5.16
CA GLU A 172 -4.71 5.60 4.82
C GLU A 172 -3.71 4.68 4.10
N TYR A 173 -2.68 5.24 3.48
CA TYR A 173 -1.59 4.51 2.83
C TYR A 173 -0.47 4.08 3.80
N ASP A 174 -0.55 4.47 5.07
CA ASP A 174 0.46 4.20 6.09
C ASP A 174 0.44 2.72 6.54
N ILE A 175 0.87 1.85 5.64
CA ILE A 175 0.96 0.41 5.79
C ILE A 175 2.38 0.00 5.43
N GLY A 176 3.00 -0.84 6.25
CA GLY A 176 4.40 -1.22 6.04
C GLY A 176 4.70 -1.71 4.61
N ALA A 177 3.83 -2.51 4.00
CA ALA A 177 4.09 -3.00 2.65
C ALA A 177 4.21 -1.88 1.60
N VAL A 178 3.49 -0.77 1.78
CA VAL A 178 3.62 0.43 0.94
C VAL A 178 4.98 1.08 1.15
N HIS A 179 5.42 1.27 2.41
CA HIS A 179 6.75 1.81 2.72
C HIS A 179 7.88 1.01 2.07
N ARG A 180 7.84 -0.33 2.20
CA ARG A 180 8.85 -1.18 1.53
C ARG A 180 8.74 -1.13 0.02
N GLY A 181 7.52 -1.12 -0.51
CA GLY A 181 7.32 -0.99 -1.95
C GLY A 181 7.90 0.31 -2.51
N GLN A 182 7.79 1.41 -1.78
CA GLN A 182 8.42 2.68 -2.14
C GLN A 182 9.95 2.59 -2.14
N GLU A 183 10.55 1.95 -1.13
CA GLU A 183 12.00 1.70 -1.11
C GLU A 183 12.48 0.87 -2.31
N LEU A 184 11.73 -0.19 -2.67
CA LEU A 184 12.03 -1.02 -3.85
C LEU A 184 11.93 -0.23 -5.15
N LEU A 185 10.98 0.70 -5.22
CA LEU A 185 10.85 1.64 -6.33
C LEU A 185 11.91 2.77 -6.32
N GLY A 186 12.70 2.87 -5.25
CA GLY A 186 13.69 3.95 -5.07
C GLY A 186 13.05 5.31 -4.79
N VAL A 187 11.84 5.34 -4.21
CA VAL A 187 11.09 6.56 -3.88
C VAL A 187 11.06 6.75 -2.36
N GLN A 188 11.33 7.98 -1.92
CA GLN A 188 11.15 8.37 -0.54
C GLN A 188 9.68 8.75 -0.28
N GLY A 189 8.98 7.89 0.46
CA GLY A 189 7.58 8.10 0.83
C GLY A 189 7.42 8.95 2.09
N TYR A 190 6.41 9.81 2.08
CA TYR A 190 5.97 10.59 3.24
C TYR A 190 4.49 10.35 3.50
N THR A 191 4.16 9.87 4.69
CA THR A 191 2.79 9.75 5.20
C THR A 191 2.63 10.61 6.45
N ALA A 192 1.38 10.89 6.85
CA ALA A 192 1.13 11.59 8.10
C ALA A 192 1.76 10.84 9.29
N ILE A 193 2.51 11.55 10.13
CA ILE A 193 3.20 10.96 11.29
C ILE A 193 2.17 10.32 12.22
N ARG A 194 2.23 8.99 12.38
CA ARG A 194 1.43 8.24 13.35
C ARG A 194 2.34 7.67 14.43
N GLU A 195 1.96 7.89 15.69
CA GLU A 195 2.64 7.25 16.81
C GLU A 195 2.20 5.79 16.93
N TYR A 196 3.03 4.87 16.43
CA TYR A 196 2.81 3.45 16.65
C TYR A 196 3.28 3.02 18.03
N GLN A 197 2.41 2.32 18.74
CA GLN A 197 2.79 1.70 20.01
C GLN A 197 3.74 0.53 19.75
N ASN A 198 5.04 0.78 19.81
CA ASN A 198 6.05 -0.27 19.76
C ASN A 198 6.45 -0.70 21.18
N ASN A 199 6.16 -1.96 21.53
CA ASN A 199 6.46 -2.51 22.85
C ASN A 199 7.96 -2.52 23.19
N ALA A 200 8.85 -2.57 22.20
CA ALA A 200 10.31 -2.51 22.39
C ALA A 200 10.72 -1.10 22.80
N MET A 201 10.25 -0.12 22.03
CA MET A 201 10.55 1.29 22.28
C MET A 201 9.99 1.76 23.63
N LYS A 202 8.77 1.32 23.99
CA LYS A 202 8.20 1.55 25.34
C LYS A 202 9.06 0.97 26.47
N LYS A 203 9.82 -0.08 26.19
CA LYS A 203 10.74 -0.73 27.14
C LYS A 203 12.18 -0.16 27.07
N GLY A 204 12.40 0.91 26.30
CA GLY A 204 13.69 1.59 26.20
C GLY A 204 14.66 0.98 25.19
N PHE A 205 14.18 0.16 24.24
CA PHE A 205 14.97 -0.28 23.09
C PHE A 205 14.92 0.76 21.97
N CYS A 206 16.03 0.95 21.27
CA CYS A 206 16.15 1.71 20.03
C CYS A 206 16.31 0.74 18.86
N TYR A 207 15.73 1.06 17.71
CA TYR A 207 15.92 0.25 16.50
C TYR A 207 17.20 0.70 15.78
N GLU A 208 17.96 -0.26 15.26
CA GLU A 208 19.20 -0.06 14.51
C GLU A 208 19.03 -0.66 13.12
N ASP A 209 18.83 0.22 12.13
CA ASP A 209 18.52 -0.15 10.74
C ASP A 209 19.61 -1.02 10.11
N GLU A 210 20.88 -0.69 10.36
CA GLU A 210 22.05 -1.34 9.76
C GLU A 210 22.15 -2.83 10.10
N THR A 211 21.70 -3.21 11.30
CA THR A 211 21.81 -4.59 11.79
C THR A 211 20.46 -5.32 11.93
N ASP A 212 19.36 -4.64 11.60
CA ASP A 212 17.97 -5.10 11.74
C ASP A 212 17.69 -5.64 13.16
N ARG A 213 17.97 -4.80 14.17
CA ARG A 213 17.90 -5.17 15.59
C ARG A 213 17.34 -4.06 16.46
N PHE A 214 16.72 -4.46 17.56
CA PHE A 214 16.41 -3.60 18.68
C PHE A 214 17.49 -3.68 19.74
N VAL A 215 18.13 -2.58 20.10
CA VAL A 215 19.22 -2.51 21.08
C VAL A 215 18.78 -1.71 22.29
N CYS A 216 18.99 -2.21 23.51
CA CYS A 216 18.77 -1.44 24.73
C CYS A 216 20.03 -0.68 25.14
N ARG A 217 19.89 0.25 26.10
CA ARG A 217 21.03 1.03 26.63
C ARG A 217 22.17 0.20 27.23
N GLN A 218 21.90 -1.04 27.64
CA GLN A 218 22.93 -1.95 28.15
C GLN A 218 23.66 -2.75 27.05
N GLY A 219 23.32 -2.54 25.77
CA GLY A 219 23.93 -3.26 24.63
C GLY A 219 23.32 -4.64 24.35
N GLU A 220 22.32 -5.07 25.13
CA GLU A 220 21.53 -6.25 24.81
C GLU A 220 20.59 -5.97 23.63
N TYR A 221 20.36 -6.99 22.80
CA TYR A 221 19.58 -6.81 21.58
C TYR A 221 18.54 -7.90 21.32
N LEU A 222 17.50 -7.53 20.58
CA LEU A 222 16.50 -8.42 19.99
C LEU A 222 16.74 -8.43 18.49
N ALA A 223 17.02 -9.59 17.93
CA ALA A 223 17.24 -9.74 16.49
C ALA A 223 15.98 -10.25 15.81
N PHE A 224 15.81 -9.85 14.55
CA PHE A 224 14.81 -10.43 13.67
C PHE A 224 14.95 -11.96 13.66
N GLN A 225 13.84 -12.67 13.82
CA GLN A 225 13.80 -14.13 13.83
C GLN A 225 13.06 -14.68 12.62
N LYS A 226 11.84 -14.18 12.41
CA LYS A 226 10.92 -14.69 11.39
C LYS A 226 9.73 -13.77 11.19
N LEU A 227 9.02 -13.99 10.10
CA LEU A 227 7.70 -13.45 9.87
C LEU A 227 6.64 -14.21 10.67
N ILE A 228 5.61 -13.47 11.08
CA ILE A 228 4.36 -14.00 11.62
C ILE A 228 3.25 -13.50 10.71
N TYR A 229 2.56 -14.44 10.06
CA TYR A 229 1.35 -14.15 9.31
C TYR A 229 0.13 -14.16 10.25
N LYS A 230 -0.62 -13.04 10.29
CA LYS A 230 -1.83 -12.92 11.12
C LYS A 230 -3.06 -13.04 10.25
N LYS A 231 -3.76 -14.18 10.31
CA LYS A 231 -4.97 -14.45 9.50
C LYS A 231 -6.08 -13.40 9.67
N SER A 232 -6.20 -12.75 10.83
CA SER A 232 -7.28 -11.77 11.07
C SER A 232 -7.08 -10.43 10.35
N THR A 233 -5.82 -9.98 10.20
CA THR A 233 -5.49 -8.75 9.47
C THR A 233 -4.94 -9.04 8.07
N GLN A 234 -4.68 -10.30 7.75
CA GLN A 234 -4.02 -10.76 6.51
C GLN A 234 -2.67 -10.07 6.26
N ASN A 235 -1.99 -9.68 7.33
CA ASN A 235 -0.70 -9.00 7.24
C ASN A 235 0.42 -9.88 7.81
N TYR A 236 1.63 -9.64 7.31
CA TYR A 236 2.86 -10.15 7.89
C TYR A 236 3.42 -9.15 8.90
N TYR A 237 4.08 -9.70 9.90
CA TYR A 237 4.71 -8.94 10.97
C TYR A 237 6.10 -9.53 11.25
N ARG A 238 7.08 -8.69 11.54
CA ARG A 238 8.41 -9.14 11.97
C ARG A 238 8.38 -9.53 13.43
N LEU A 239 8.94 -10.70 13.73
CA LEU A 239 9.20 -11.15 15.10
C LEU A 239 10.64 -10.83 15.50
N TYR A 240 10.80 -9.99 16.52
CA TYR A 240 12.08 -9.77 17.20
C TYR A 240 12.11 -10.48 18.55
N SER A 241 13.17 -11.23 18.81
CA SER A 241 13.44 -11.82 20.12
C SER A 241 14.92 -12.04 20.36
N ARG A 242 15.30 -12.38 21.60
CA ARG A 242 16.67 -12.82 21.90
C ARG A 242 16.94 -14.15 21.20
N SER A 243 18.17 -14.33 20.71
CA SER A 243 18.62 -15.61 20.16
C SER A 243 18.66 -16.67 21.27
N LYS A 244 18.15 -17.87 20.97
CA LYS A 244 18.14 -19.00 21.92
C LYS A 244 19.55 -19.43 22.37
N ASN A 245 20.60 -19.03 21.65
CA ASN A 245 21.99 -19.36 21.97
C ASN A 245 22.64 -18.44 23.02
N ASN A 246 21.96 -17.38 23.48
CA ASN A 246 22.44 -16.48 24.54
C ASN A 246 21.72 -16.68 25.89
N VAL A 247 21.35 -17.92 26.22
CA VAL A 247 20.91 -18.27 27.59
C VAL A 247 22.14 -18.70 28.40
N LYS A 248 23.06 -17.77 28.66
CA LYS A 248 24.00 -17.90 29.78
C LYS A 248 23.56 -16.93 30.87
N THR A 249 22.86 -17.48 31.85
CA THR A 249 22.69 -17.03 33.24
C THR A 249 23.39 -15.70 33.60
N ALA A 250 22.71 -14.57 33.44
CA ALA A 250 23.06 -13.35 34.15
C ALA A 250 22.37 -13.40 35.52
N ARG A 251 23.16 -13.59 36.58
CA ARG A 251 22.68 -13.57 37.97
C ARG A 251 22.18 -12.17 38.33
N ILE A 252 21.01 -12.14 38.94
CA ILE A 252 20.31 -10.98 39.45
C ILE A 252 21.14 -10.38 40.59
N PHE A 253 21.57 -9.13 40.44
CA PHE A 253 21.84 -8.24 41.56
C PHE A 253 20.84 -7.08 41.50
N GLN A 254 19.93 -7.04 42.47
CA GLN A 254 19.08 -5.91 42.82
C GLN A 254 19.66 -5.25 44.09
N PRO A 255 19.37 -3.95 44.41
CA PRO A 255 18.05 -3.32 44.25
C PRO A 255 18.00 -1.80 43.92
N VAL A 256 17.19 -1.39 42.93
CA VAL A 256 16.37 -0.15 42.93
C VAL A 256 15.18 -0.33 41.95
N PRO A 257 14.06 0.41 42.09
CA PRO A 257 12.71 -0.14 42.16
C PRO A 257 12.22 -0.80 40.86
N GLN A 258 12.01 -2.12 40.97
CA GLN A 258 11.15 -3.03 40.22
C GLN A 258 10.64 -2.61 38.82
N ILE A 259 11.39 -3.02 37.80
CA ILE A 259 10.80 -3.88 36.76
C ILE A 259 11.43 -5.26 36.94
N SER A 260 10.76 -6.12 37.71
CA SER A 260 11.08 -7.53 37.82
C SER A 260 10.74 -8.22 36.50
N VAL A 261 11.70 -8.31 35.57
CA VAL A 261 11.56 -9.21 34.43
C VAL A 261 11.94 -10.61 34.91
N GLN A 262 10.96 -11.34 35.42
CA GLN A 262 11.11 -12.78 35.70
C GLN A 262 11.64 -13.50 34.46
N SER A 263 12.57 -14.42 34.70
CA SER A 263 13.45 -15.09 33.75
C SER A 263 12.79 -16.09 32.79
N GLU A 264 11.49 -15.97 32.49
CA GLU A 264 10.78 -17.02 31.73
C GLU A 264 9.87 -16.55 30.58
N SER A 265 9.67 -15.25 30.33
CA SER A 265 8.87 -14.88 29.14
C SER A 265 9.08 -13.45 28.62
N MET A 266 10.23 -13.16 27.99
CA MET A 266 10.28 -12.01 27.06
C MET A 266 9.55 -12.40 25.77
N ARG A 267 8.22 -12.28 25.80
CA ARG A 267 7.32 -12.62 24.70
C ARG A 267 7.42 -11.56 23.60
N VAL A 268 7.92 -12.01 22.46
CA VAL A 268 7.40 -11.77 21.10
C VAL A 268 7.04 -10.31 20.80
N LEU A 269 7.96 -9.62 20.13
CA LEU A 269 7.67 -8.32 19.52
C LEU A 269 7.17 -8.53 18.09
N ILE A 270 5.90 -8.23 17.87
CA ILE A 270 5.21 -8.32 16.57
C ILE A 270 5.08 -6.88 16.06
N ILE A 271 5.98 -6.48 15.17
CA ILE A 271 5.92 -5.17 14.53
C ILE A 271 5.40 -5.35 13.10
N PRO A 272 4.49 -4.50 12.60
CA PRO A 272 4.07 -4.57 11.20
C PRO A 272 5.32 -4.49 10.32
N LEU A 273 5.36 -5.36 9.31
CA LEU A 273 6.56 -5.79 8.59
C LEU A 273 7.61 -4.72 8.22
N PHE A 274 7.19 -3.45 8.09
CA PHE A 274 8.02 -2.35 7.60
C PHE A 274 7.70 -0.98 8.21
N ILE A 275 7.11 -0.88 9.41
CA ILE A 275 6.85 0.43 10.05
C ILE A 275 8.15 1.10 10.55
N GLU A 276 9.26 0.38 10.60
CA GLU A 276 10.48 0.89 11.23
C GLU A 276 11.28 1.89 10.40
N ILE A 277 10.97 2.09 9.11
CA ILE A 277 11.76 2.97 8.23
C ILE A 277 11.14 4.38 8.12
N ALA A 278 9.90 4.59 8.57
CA ALA A 278 9.21 5.90 8.57
C ALA A 278 9.68 6.86 9.69
N LYS A 279 10.96 6.78 10.10
CA LYS A 279 11.57 7.63 11.14
C LYS A 279 12.78 8.42 10.64
N LYS A 280 12.69 8.96 9.43
CA LYS A 280 13.45 10.15 9.05
C LYS A 280 12.51 11.26 8.62
#